data_AF-A0A7S3HWA1-F1
#
_entry.id   AF-A0A7S3HWA1-F1
#
_cell.length_a   1.000
_cell.length_b   1.000
_cell.length_c   1.000
_cell.angle_alpha   90.00
_cell.angle_beta   90.00
_cell.angle_gamma   90.00
#
_symmetry.space_group_name_H-M   'P 1'
#
loop_
_entity.id
_entity.type
_entity.pdbx_description
1 polymer ?
#
loop_
_entity_poly.entity_id
_entity_poly.type
_entity_poly.pdbx_seq_one_letter_code
_entity_poly.pdbx_strand_id
1 'polypeptide(L)'
;QFSLLKANRAHPKQQTEMTEKWNEEERQRNFMQPLRIDSSEWNKKIVSVPLRKILVQKVSDSSFLFYQDLLNFLVSWITVGLFIYQQNHIKAFQKQAWFVTYQKCVHTYFSADFFFRLLCSKYPRIMLSSFSSMVELLTTVPFILVWILGQAQYDEKVFRACMMFDLIRVYLTKRIIDNCMVDNARDIFNIVNIMVTIIMFPAGVCSY
;
A
#
# COMPACT_ATOMS: atom_id res chain seq x y z
N GLN A 1 -64.43 -5.09 19.06
CA GLN A 1 -63.34 -4.10 19.17
C GLN A 1 -62.13 -4.61 20.01
N PHE A 2 -61.80 -5.90 20.03
CA PHE A 2 -60.56 -6.39 20.68
C PHE A 2 -60.07 -7.68 19.99
N SER A 3 -59.44 -7.57 18.83
CA SER A 3 -58.81 -8.74 18.17
C SER A 3 -57.61 -8.42 17.27
N LEU A 4 -57.02 -7.22 17.35
CA LEU A 4 -55.89 -6.81 16.50
C LEU A 4 -54.62 -6.42 17.28
N LEU A 5 -54.38 -7.00 18.47
CA LEU A 5 -53.18 -6.73 19.29
C LEU A 5 -52.38 -7.99 19.67
N LYS A 6 -52.35 -9.01 18.80
CA LYS A 6 -51.55 -10.24 19.02
C LYS A 6 -50.75 -10.70 17.80
N ALA A 7 -50.13 -9.77 17.08
CA ALA A 7 -49.19 -10.12 16.01
C ALA A 7 -48.01 -9.15 15.98
N ASN A 8 -47.19 -9.16 17.05
CA ASN A 8 -45.84 -8.61 16.99
C ASN A 8 -44.96 -9.08 18.17
N ARG A 9 -44.88 -10.40 18.34
CA ARG A 9 -43.76 -11.02 19.07
C ARG A 9 -42.88 -11.71 18.03
N ALA A 10 -42.15 -10.92 17.24
CA ALA A 10 -40.99 -11.44 16.55
C ALA A 10 -40.08 -12.07 17.62
N HIS A 11 -39.75 -13.35 17.44
CA HIS A 11 -38.93 -14.07 18.40
C HIS A 11 -37.57 -13.37 18.52
N PRO A 12 -37.14 -12.97 19.73
CA PRO A 12 -35.89 -12.23 19.91
C PRO A 12 -34.68 -12.97 19.32
N LYS A 13 -34.73 -14.32 19.24
CA LYS A 13 -33.70 -15.14 18.61
C LYS A 13 -33.46 -14.84 17.13
N GLN A 14 -34.51 -14.60 16.34
CA GLN A 14 -34.34 -14.29 14.90
C GLN A 14 -33.72 -12.91 14.68
N GLN A 15 -33.99 -11.96 15.57
CA GLN A 15 -33.39 -10.64 15.50
C GLN A 15 -31.90 -10.67 15.87
N THR A 16 -31.52 -11.48 16.87
CA THR A 16 -30.11 -11.64 17.25
C THR A 16 -29.29 -12.31 16.16
N GLU A 17 -29.79 -13.39 15.55
CA GLU A 17 -29.10 -14.10 14.46
C GLU A 17 -28.90 -13.20 13.23
N MET A 18 -29.90 -12.39 12.88
CA MET A 18 -29.78 -11.44 11.78
C MET A 18 -28.74 -10.35 12.05
N THR A 19 -28.65 -9.89 13.31
CA THR A 19 -27.69 -8.87 13.75
C THR A 19 -26.26 -9.42 13.77
N GLU A 20 -26.07 -10.66 14.22
CA GLU A 20 -24.76 -11.33 14.18
C GLU A 20 -24.28 -11.55 12.76
N LYS A 21 -25.15 -12.02 11.87
CA LYS A 21 -24.82 -12.23 10.45
C LYS A 21 -24.46 -10.93 9.74
N TRP A 22 -25.19 -9.84 10.02
CA TRP A 22 -24.89 -8.53 9.48
C TRP A 22 -23.53 -7.99 9.97
N ASN A 23 -23.22 -8.14 11.26
CA ASN A 23 -21.92 -7.77 11.84
C ASN A 23 -20.74 -8.60 11.31
N GLU A 24 -21.00 -9.83 10.87
CA GLU A 24 -19.99 -10.72 10.30
C GLU A 24 -19.73 -10.39 8.82
N GLU A 25 -20.78 -10.12 8.05
CA GLU A 25 -20.67 -9.61 6.67
C GLU A 25 -20.02 -8.22 6.61
N GLU A 26 -20.29 -7.34 7.57
CA GLU A 26 -19.63 -6.04 7.69
C GLU A 26 -18.15 -6.17 8.09
N ARG A 27 -17.82 -7.11 8.98
CA ARG A 27 -16.42 -7.46 9.28
C ARG A 27 -15.67 -7.98 8.06
N GLN A 28 -16.30 -8.85 7.26
CA GLN A 28 -15.68 -9.37 6.04
C GLN A 28 -15.53 -8.29 4.96
N ARG A 29 -16.51 -7.40 4.80
CA ARG A 29 -16.40 -6.24 3.91
C ARG A 29 -15.28 -5.30 4.33
N ASN A 30 -15.15 -5.00 5.62
CA ASN A 30 -14.06 -4.19 6.15
C ASN A 30 -12.68 -4.85 6.04
N PHE A 31 -12.62 -6.18 5.94
CA PHE A 31 -11.38 -6.93 5.71
C PHE A 31 -10.91 -6.88 4.26
N MET A 32 -11.83 -6.81 3.30
CA MET A 32 -11.54 -6.79 1.86
C MET A 32 -11.36 -5.39 1.29
N GLN A 33 -11.87 -4.35 1.95
CA GLN A 33 -11.61 -2.97 1.53
C GLN A 33 -10.18 -2.56 1.92
N PRO A 34 -9.47 -1.79 1.06
CA PRO A 34 -8.27 -1.08 1.50
C PRO A 34 -8.65 -0.28 2.74
N LEU A 35 -7.84 -0.38 3.80
CA LEU A 35 -8.09 0.17 5.13
C LEU A 35 -8.50 1.65 5.03
N ARG A 36 -9.80 1.91 4.85
CA ARG A 36 -10.36 3.24 4.74
C ARG A 36 -10.53 3.69 6.17
N ILE A 37 -9.60 4.49 6.64
CA ILE A 37 -9.55 4.81 8.05
C ILE A 37 -10.68 5.79 8.35
N ASP A 38 -11.75 5.29 8.97
CA ASP A 38 -12.90 6.10 9.36
C ASP A 38 -12.46 7.14 10.41
N SER A 39 -12.43 8.41 9.99
CA SER A 39 -12.03 9.57 10.80
C SER A 39 -12.83 9.73 12.11
N SER A 40 -14.03 9.15 12.21
CA SER A 40 -14.94 9.33 13.34
C SER A 40 -14.54 8.58 14.62
N GLU A 41 -13.71 7.53 14.51
CA GLU A 41 -13.33 6.69 15.65
C GLU A 41 -11.96 7.02 16.28
N TRP A 42 -11.20 7.97 15.69
CA TRP A 42 -9.82 8.28 16.10
C TRP A 42 -9.70 8.93 17.49
N ASN A 43 -10.79 9.48 18.02
CA ASN A 43 -10.81 10.18 19.31
C ASN A 43 -10.99 9.28 20.54
N LYS A 44 -11.28 7.99 20.37
CA LYS A 44 -11.54 7.11 21.52
C LYS A 44 -10.24 6.54 22.10
N LYS A 45 -9.73 7.24 23.12
CA LYS A 45 -8.71 6.83 24.12
C LYS A 45 -7.50 6.10 23.54
N ILE A 46 -6.58 6.85 22.92
CA ILE A 46 -5.21 6.38 22.73
C ILE A 46 -4.36 6.87 23.92
N VAL A 47 -4.05 5.95 24.84
CA VAL A 47 -2.95 6.11 25.80
C VAL A 47 -1.64 5.89 25.02
N SER A 48 -1.16 6.90 24.30
CA SER A 48 0.11 6.80 23.59
C SER A 48 1.00 8.01 23.78
N VAL A 49 2.30 7.73 23.75
CA VAL A 49 3.45 8.62 23.64
C VAL A 49 3.12 9.90 22.86
N PRO A 50 3.46 11.10 23.37
CA PRO A 50 3.06 12.38 22.78
C PRO A 50 3.41 12.52 21.30
N LEU A 51 4.55 11.97 20.87
CA LEU A 51 4.97 11.97 19.46
C LEU A 51 3.95 11.27 18.53
N ARG A 52 3.43 10.11 18.94
CA ARG A 52 2.45 9.34 18.14
C ARG A 52 1.14 10.11 18.00
N LYS A 53 0.69 10.81 19.05
CA LYS A 53 -0.54 11.62 19.00
C LYS A 53 -0.42 12.76 17.99
N ILE A 54 0.71 13.47 17.97
CA ILE A 54 0.97 14.56 17.02
C ILE A 54 1.01 14.02 15.59
N LEU A 55 1.71 12.90 15.36
CA LEU A 55 1.78 12.26 14.05
C LEU A 55 0.41 11.82 13.56
N VAL A 56 -0.36 11.12 14.40
CA VAL A 56 -1.72 10.69 14.11
C VAL A 56 -2.61 11.88 13.75
N GLN A 57 -2.54 12.99 14.51
CA GLN A 57 -3.33 14.19 14.25
C GLN A 57 -2.96 14.84 12.90
N LYS A 58 -1.69 14.84 12.51
CA LYS A 58 -1.28 15.33 11.18
C LYS A 58 -1.71 14.38 10.06
N VAL A 59 -1.66 13.08 10.29
CA VAL A 59 -2.07 12.05 9.31
C VAL A 59 -3.57 11.99 9.13
N SER A 60 -4.36 12.38 10.13
CA SER A 60 -5.81 12.47 9.99
C SER A 60 -6.26 13.56 9.02
N ASP A 61 -5.36 14.43 8.56
CA ASP A 61 -5.63 15.33 7.44
C ASP A 61 -5.63 14.54 6.12
N SER A 62 -6.80 14.41 5.51
CA SER A 62 -7.01 13.68 4.25
C SER A 62 -6.11 14.20 3.12
N SER A 63 -5.75 15.49 3.16
CA SER A 63 -4.89 16.10 2.14
C SER A 63 -3.45 15.60 2.23
N PHE A 64 -2.93 15.39 3.45
CA PHE A 64 -1.56 14.92 3.65
C PHE A 64 -1.36 13.50 3.08
N LEU A 65 -2.27 12.58 3.40
CA LEU A 65 -2.23 11.21 2.89
C LEU A 65 -2.36 11.18 1.36
N PHE A 66 -3.22 12.03 0.81
CA PHE A 66 -3.35 12.16 -0.64
C PHE A 66 -2.04 12.57 -1.31
N TYR A 67 -1.35 13.61 -0.82
CA TYR A 67 -0.07 14.05 -1.39
C TYR A 67 1.03 13.01 -1.25
N GLN A 68 1.05 12.29 -0.12
CA GLN A 68 1.99 11.21 0.12
C GLN A 68 1.77 10.06 -0.87
N ASP A 69 0.52 9.65 -1.09
CA ASP A 69 0.17 8.62 -2.06
C ASP A 69 0.46 9.08 -3.50
N LEU A 70 0.24 10.37 -3.81
CA LEU A 70 0.53 10.94 -5.14
C LEU A 70 2.03 10.95 -5.42
N LEU A 71 2.83 11.35 -4.42
CA LEU A 71 4.28 11.32 -4.54
C LEU A 71 4.79 9.88 -4.71
N ASN A 72 4.26 8.93 -3.93
CA ASN A 72 4.57 7.50 -4.10
C ASN A 72 4.23 7.00 -5.50
N PHE A 73 3.07 7.39 -6.04
CA PHE A 73 2.66 7.06 -7.39
C PHE A 73 3.66 7.59 -8.42
N LEU A 74 3.95 8.90 -8.39
CA LEU A 74 4.86 9.53 -9.36
C LEU A 74 6.27 8.92 -9.32
N VAL A 75 6.84 8.77 -8.13
CA VAL A 75 8.19 8.21 -7.97
C VAL A 75 8.25 6.73 -8.37
N SER A 76 7.18 5.96 -8.13
CA SER A 76 7.10 4.57 -8.59
C SER A 76 7.14 4.47 -10.11
N TRP A 77 6.35 5.30 -10.81
CA TRP A 77 6.34 5.32 -12.27
C TRP A 77 7.66 5.82 -12.88
N ILE A 78 8.31 6.82 -12.27
CA ILE A 78 9.65 7.26 -12.69
C ILE A 78 10.65 6.11 -12.54
N THR A 79 10.59 5.36 -11.43
CA THR A 79 11.49 4.22 -11.17
C THR A 79 11.29 3.10 -12.19
N VAL A 80 10.03 2.81 -12.54
CA VAL A 80 9.68 1.86 -13.60
C VAL A 80 10.19 2.34 -14.97
N GLY A 81 9.99 3.61 -15.31
CA GLY A 81 10.49 4.19 -16.56
C GLY A 81 12.02 4.12 -16.66
N LEU A 82 12.71 4.42 -15.56
CA LEU A 82 14.17 4.30 -15.46
C LEU A 82 14.65 2.85 -15.57
N PHE A 83 13.91 1.87 -15.02
CA PHE A 83 14.22 0.46 -15.20
C PHE A 83 14.14 0.04 -16.68
N ILE A 84 13.04 0.40 -17.36
CA ILE A 84 12.86 0.11 -18.79
C ILE A 84 13.98 0.78 -19.61
N TYR A 85 14.30 2.03 -19.30
CA TYR A 85 15.37 2.75 -19.98
C TYR A 85 16.74 2.09 -19.74
N GLN A 86 17.01 1.68 -18.50
CA GLN A 86 18.22 0.96 -18.14
C GLN A 86 18.36 -0.35 -18.92
N GLN A 87 17.27 -1.11 -19.17
CA GLN A 87 17.36 -2.36 -19.93
C GLN A 87 18.00 -2.18 -21.30
N ASN A 88 17.77 -1.03 -21.96
CA ASN A 88 18.35 -0.72 -23.26
C ASN A 88 19.78 -0.15 -23.17
N HIS A 89 20.22 0.31 -21.99
CA HIS A 89 21.48 1.04 -21.79
C HIS A 89 22.25 0.63 -20.51
N ILE A 90 22.24 -0.66 -20.15
CA ILE A 90 22.68 -1.17 -18.84
C ILE A 90 24.08 -0.71 -18.44
N LYS A 91 25.05 -0.86 -19.36
CA LYS A 91 26.46 -0.51 -19.09
C LYS A 91 26.68 0.98 -18.83
N ALA A 92 25.80 1.84 -19.32
CA ALA A 92 25.88 3.27 -19.11
C ALA A 92 25.36 3.69 -17.72
N PHE A 93 24.38 2.99 -17.16
CA PHE A 93 23.63 3.44 -15.99
C PHE A 93 24.23 3.01 -14.64
N GLN A 94 24.70 1.78 -14.51
CA GLN A 94 25.17 1.27 -13.20
C GLN A 94 26.36 2.06 -12.65
N LYS A 95 27.17 2.65 -13.55
CA LYS A 95 28.34 3.46 -13.18
C LYS A 95 28.03 4.94 -13.01
N GLN A 96 26.80 5.38 -13.31
CA GLN A 96 26.43 6.78 -13.18
C GLN A 96 26.05 7.11 -11.75
N ALA A 97 26.86 7.99 -11.14
CA ALA A 97 26.71 8.39 -9.74
C ALA A 97 25.32 8.97 -9.42
N TRP A 98 24.72 9.73 -10.36
CA TRP A 98 23.38 10.30 -10.16
C TRP A 98 22.30 9.22 -10.07
N PHE A 99 22.41 8.14 -10.84
CA PHE A 99 21.42 7.06 -10.86
C PHE A 99 21.48 6.25 -9.56
N VAL A 100 22.70 5.90 -9.11
CA VAL A 100 22.90 5.24 -7.81
C VAL A 100 22.39 6.12 -6.67
N THR A 101 22.60 7.43 -6.74
CA THR A 101 22.11 8.39 -5.74
C THR A 101 20.59 8.49 -5.76
N TYR A 102 19.98 8.57 -6.94
CA TYR A 102 18.53 8.55 -7.13
C TYR A 102 17.92 7.33 -6.45
N GLN A 103 18.44 6.13 -6.74
CA GLN A 103 17.94 4.89 -6.14
C GLN A 103 18.02 4.96 -4.61
N LYS A 104 19.17 5.37 -4.06
CA LYS A 104 19.34 5.54 -2.61
C LYS A 104 18.29 6.47 -2.00
N CYS A 105 18.09 7.63 -2.60
CA CYS A 105 17.10 8.60 -2.12
C CYS A 105 15.69 8.02 -2.17
N VAL A 106 15.32 7.36 -3.27
CA VAL A 106 13.98 6.84 -3.50
C VAL A 106 13.63 5.69 -2.57
N HIS A 107 14.47 4.67 -2.41
CA HIS A 107 14.15 3.59 -1.47
C HIS A 107 14.27 4.02 -0.01
N THR A 108 15.12 5.00 0.31
CA THR A 108 15.12 5.62 1.65
C THR A 108 13.80 6.32 1.92
N TYR A 109 13.31 7.09 0.95
CA TYR A 109 12.00 7.73 1.00
C TYR A 109 10.89 6.68 1.19
N PHE A 110 10.85 5.63 0.36
CA PHE A 110 9.84 4.59 0.49
C PHE A 110 9.91 3.82 1.81
N SER A 111 11.11 3.60 2.35
CA SER A 111 11.28 3.01 3.68
C SER A 111 10.69 3.92 4.76
N ALA A 112 11.03 5.20 4.72
CA ALA A 112 10.54 6.19 5.67
C ALA A 112 9.00 6.31 5.59
N ASP A 113 8.45 6.32 4.39
CA ASP A 113 7.03 6.32 4.08
C ASP A 113 6.31 5.10 4.69
N PHE A 114 6.86 3.89 4.49
CA PHE A 114 6.35 2.67 5.11
C PHE A 114 6.40 2.72 6.64
N PHE A 115 7.54 3.07 7.24
CA PHE A 115 7.68 3.17 8.69
C PHE A 115 6.75 4.23 9.28
N PHE A 116 6.60 5.36 8.61
CA PHE A 116 5.68 6.40 9.01
C PHE A 116 4.23 5.89 9.05
N ARG A 117 3.77 5.21 7.99
CA ARG A 117 2.44 4.56 7.98
C ARG A 117 2.31 3.52 9.08
N LEU A 118 3.35 2.73 9.33
CA LEU A 118 3.36 1.69 10.36
C LEU A 118 3.22 2.28 11.78
N LEU A 119 3.95 3.37 12.07
CA LEU A 119 3.89 4.08 13.36
C LEU A 119 2.53 4.74 13.58
N CYS A 120 1.91 5.23 12.51
CA CYS A 120 0.60 5.88 12.56
C CYS A 120 -0.57 4.87 12.56
N SER A 121 -0.33 3.61 12.19
CA SER A 121 -1.37 2.59 12.14
C SER A 121 -1.95 2.27 13.52
N LYS A 122 -3.28 2.12 13.58
CA LYS A 122 -4.00 1.62 14.77
C LYS A 122 -3.67 0.15 15.03
N TYR A 123 -3.52 -0.64 13.96
CA TYR A 123 -3.28 -2.07 14.00
C TYR A 123 -2.03 -2.43 13.17
N PRO A 124 -0.81 -2.16 13.69
CA PRO A 124 0.43 -2.35 12.94
C PRO A 124 0.62 -3.80 12.47
N ARG A 125 0.15 -4.79 13.24
CA ARG A 125 0.19 -6.21 12.85
C ARG A 125 -0.65 -6.50 11.60
N ILE A 126 -1.88 -5.98 11.55
CA ILE A 126 -2.77 -6.16 10.39
C ILE A 126 -2.18 -5.45 9.17
N MET A 127 -1.65 -4.23 9.37
CA MET A 127 -0.95 -3.52 8.31
C MET A 127 0.22 -4.33 7.76
N LEU A 128 1.10 -4.85 8.63
CA LEU A 128 2.24 -5.68 8.23
C LEU A 128 1.84 -6.93 7.43
N SER A 129 0.70 -7.53 7.76
CA SER A 129 0.15 -8.68 7.03
C SER A 129 -0.57 -8.31 5.72
N SER A 130 -0.75 -7.02 5.41
CA SER A 130 -1.38 -6.60 4.16
C SER A 130 -0.48 -6.84 2.95
N PHE A 131 -1.07 -7.24 1.83
CA PHE A 131 -0.33 -7.43 0.58
C PHE A 131 0.42 -6.16 0.14
N SER A 132 -0.15 -4.97 0.36
CA SER A 132 0.54 -3.70 0.08
C SER A 132 1.84 -3.54 0.89
N SER A 133 1.83 -3.91 2.17
CA SER A 133 3.04 -3.87 3.01
C SER A 133 4.05 -4.93 2.60
N MET A 134 3.57 -6.11 2.18
CA MET A 134 4.44 -7.15 1.61
C MET A 134 5.16 -6.64 0.35
N VAL A 135 4.46 -5.96 -0.56
CA VAL A 135 5.06 -5.34 -1.76
C VAL A 135 6.10 -4.29 -1.37
N GLU A 136 5.80 -3.42 -0.39
CA GLU A 136 6.77 -2.41 0.08
C GLU A 136 8.02 -3.04 0.68
N LEU A 137 7.87 -4.07 1.51
CA LEU A 137 9.01 -4.78 2.08
C LEU A 137 9.83 -5.48 0.98
N LEU A 138 9.16 -6.18 0.06
CA LEU A 138 9.82 -6.90 -1.03
C LEU A 138 10.59 -5.97 -1.98
N THR A 139 10.10 -4.76 -2.22
CA THR A 139 10.74 -3.77 -3.11
C THR A 139 11.84 -2.96 -2.41
N THR A 140 11.84 -2.89 -1.08
CA THR A 140 12.73 -1.96 -0.35
C THR A 140 13.82 -2.69 0.43
N VAL A 141 13.51 -3.82 1.05
CA VAL A 141 14.47 -4.58 1.88
C VAL A 141 15.64 -5.11 1.05
N PRO A 142 15.46 -5.73 -0.14
CA PRO A 142 16.59 -6.18 -0.94
C PRO A 142 17.57 -5.06 -1.27
N PHE A 143 17.08 -3.87 -1.60
CA PHE A 143 17.93 -2.70 -1.87
C PHE A 143 18.73 -2.27 -0.64
N ILE A 144 18.08 -2.19 0.53
CA ILE A 144 18.77 -1.85 1.78
C ILE A 144 19.87 -2.88 2.08
N LEU A 145 19.57 -4.18 1.95
CA LEU A 145 20.56 -5.24 2.19
C LEU A 145 21.74 -5.12 1.22
N VAL A 146 21.47 -4.92 -0.06
CA VAL A 146 22.48 -4.79 -1.10
C VAL A 146 23.35 -3.55 -0.91
N TRP A 147 22.83 -2.48 -0.32
CA TRP A 147 23.63 -1.32 0.10
C TRP A 147 24.46 -1.56 1.35
N ILE A 148 23.89 -2.15 2.40
CA ILE A 148 24.60 -2.44 3.66
C ILE A 148 25.76 -3.41 3.39
N LEU A 149 25.54 -4.42 2.55
CA LEU A 149 26.55 -5.40 2.17
C LEU A 149 27.56 -4.87 1.13
N GLY A 150 27.37 -3.64 0.63
CA GLY A 150 28.21 -3.03 -0.39
C GLY A 150 28.12 -3.67 -1.78
N GLN A 151 27.32 -4.72 -1.98
CA GLN A 151 27.27 -5.51 -3.22
C GLN A 151 26.68 -4.76 -4.42
N ALA A 152 25.88 -3.71 -4.19
CA ALA A 152 25.21 -2.93 -5.25
C ALA A 152 26.19 -2.35 -6.28
N GLN A 153 27.39 -2.00 -5.82
CA GLN A 153 28.42 -1.38 -6.67
C GLN A 153 29.25 -2.41 -7.43
N TYR A 154 29.21 -3.69 -7.04
CA TYR A 154 30.13 -4.69 -7.54
C TYR A 154 29.46 -5.81 -8.34
N ASP A 155 28.15 -6.05 -8.18
CA ASP A 155 27.42 -7.08 -8.93
C ASP A 155 26.20 -6.52 -9.69
N GLU A 156 26.33 -6.45 -11.01
CA GLU A 156 25.29 -6.06 -11.98
C GLU A 156 24.04 -6.93 -11.86
N LYS A 157 24.20 -8.23 -11.63
CA LYS A 157 23.09 -9.19 -11.54
C LYS A 157 22.24 -8.95 -10.31
N VAL A 158 22.88 -8.79 -9.16
CA VAL A 158 22.20 -8.51 -7.88
C VAL A 158 21.46 -7.17 -7.94
N PHE A 159 22.11 -6.14 -8.48
CA PHE A 159 21.49 -4.82 -8.64
C PHE A 159 20.25 -4.88 -9.56
N ARG A 160 20.36 -5.59 -10.69
CA ARG A 160 19.25 -5.77 -11.65
C ARG A 160 18.09 -6.56 -11.06
N ALA A 161 18.38 -7.62 -10.30
CA ALA A 161 17.37 -8.40 -9.60
C ALA A 161 16.60 -7.55 -8.57
N CYS A 162 17.28 -6.65 -7.86
CA CYS A 162 16.62 -5.72 -6.94
C CYS A 162 15.66 -4.78 -7.68
N MET A 163 16.12 -4.17 -8.78
CA MET A 163 15.30 -3.28 -9.61
C MET A 163 14.06 -3.98 -10.21
N MET A 164 14.14 -5.28 -10.49
CA MET A 164 12.98 -6.03 -11.00
C MET A 164 11.83 -6.08 -9.99
N PHE A 165 12.13 -6.11 -8.69
CA PHE A 165 11.09 -6.06 -7.66
C PHE A 165 10.33 -4.73 -7.67
N ASP A 166 10.97 -3.62 -8.06
CA ASP A 166 10.28 -2.33 -8.17
C ASP A 166 9.14 -2.32 -9.19
N LEU A 167 9.14 -3.23 -10.16
CA LEU A 167 8.01 -3.37 -11.09
C LEU A 167 6.73 -3.77 -10.37
N ILE A 168 6.81 -4.54 -9.28
CA ILE A 168 5.66 -4.91 -8.47
C ILE A 168 5.06 -3.67 -7.78
N ARG A 169 5.86 -2.63 -7.55
CA ARG A 169 5.44 -1.40 -6.88
C ARG A 169 4.33 -0.66 -7.61
N VAL A 170 4.18 -0.87 -8.93
CA VAL A 170 3.05 -0.36 -9.72
C VAL A 170 1.71 -0.72 -9.07
N TYR A 171 1.61 -1.89 -8.43
CA TYR A 171 0.43 -2.30 -7.66
C TYR A 171 -0.01 -1.26 -6.63
N LEU A 172 0.93 -0.54 -5.99
CA LEU A 172 0.61 0.48 -4.98
C LEU A 172 -0.12 1.71 -5.55
N THR A 173 -0.13 1.89 -6.88
CA THR A 173 -0.96 2.88 -7.59
C THR A 173 -2.44 2.77 -7.22
N LYS A 174 -2.90 1.58 -6.81
CA LYS A 174 -4.27 1.39 -6.32
C LYS A 174 -4.68 2.41 -5.26
N ARG A 175 -3.75 2.85 -4.40
CA ARG A 175 -4.04 3.84 -3.33
C ARG A 175 -4.53 5.17 -3.90
N ILE A 176 -3.92 5.64 -4.98
CA ILE A 176 -4.35 6.87 -5.65
C ILE A 176 -5.64 6.64 -6.42
N ILE A 177 -5.79 5.48 -7.08
CA ILE A 177 -7.03 5.11 -7.76
C ILE A 177 -8.20 5.12 -6.77
N ASP A 178 -8.00 4.54 -5.58
CA ASP A 178 -9.01 4.46 -4.53
C ASP A 178 -9.43 5.85 -4.00
N ASN A 179 -8.50 6.82 -3.99
CA ASN A 179 -8.75 8.19 -3.53
C ASN A 179 -9.35 9.12 -4.60
N CYS A 180 -9.03 8.90 -5.89
CA CYS A 180 -9.42 9.83 -6.98
C CYS A 180 -10.65 9.40 -7.78
N MET A 181 -10.96 8.10 -7.84
CA MET A 181 -11.92 7.59 -8.81
C MET A 181 -13.29 7.31 -8.19
N VAL A 182 -14.33 7.54 -9.00
CA VAL A 182 -15.71 7.08 -8.74
C VAL A 182 -15.74 5.56 -8.81
N ASP A 183 -16.61 4.92 -8.02
CA ASP A 183 -16.58 3.47 -7.76
C ASP A 183 -16.49 2.60 -9.04
N ASN A 184 -17.32 2.85 -10.06
CA ASN A 184 -17.27 2.09 -11.32
C ASN A 184 -15.93 2.22 -12.06
N ALA A 185 -15.34 3.43 -12.08
CA ALA A 185 -14.04 3.65 -12.72
C ALA A 185 -12.91 3.04 -11.88
N ARG A 186 -13.01 3.12 -10.55
CA ARG A 186 -12.03 2.58 -9.60
C ARG A 186 -11.78 1.10 -9.84
N ASP A 187 -12.84 0.31 -9.98
CA ASP A 187 -12.73 -1.14 -10.21
C ASP A 187 -12.01 -1.46 -11.52
N ILE A 188 -12.36 -0.76 -12.61
CA ILE A 188 -11.70 -0.92 -13.92
C ILE A 188 -10.21 -0.58 -13.81
N PHE A 189 -9.87 0.56 -13.20
CA PHE A 189 -8.47 0.98 -13.05
C PHE A 189 -7.69 0.03 -12.13
N ASN A 190 -8.30 -0.52 -11.08
CA ASN A 190 -7.66 -1.51 -10.22
C ASN A 190 -7.39 -2.83 -10.97
N ILE A 191 -8.32 -3.29 -11.82
CA ILE A 191 -8.08 -4.45 -12.69
C ILE A 191 -6.92 -4.18 -13.65
N VAL A 192 -6.92 -3.02 -14.32
CA VAL A 192 -5.83 -2.62 -15.23
C VAL A 192 -4.50 -2.58 -14.49
N ASN A 193 -4.47 -1.99 -13.29
CA ASN A 193 -3.25 -1.88 -12.47
C ASN A 193 -2.70 -3.27 -12.08
N ILE A 194 -3.58 -4.20 -11.71
CA ILE A 194 -3.21 -5.59 -11.42
C ILE A 194 -2.65 -6.26 -12.68
N MET A 195 -3.32 -6.13 -13.84
CA MET A 195 -2.86 -6.69 -15.10
C MET A 195 -1.48 -6.14 -15.51
N VAL A 196 -1.28 -4.83 -15.41
CA VAL A 196 0.02 -4.19 -15.67
C VAL A 196 1.09 -4.75 -14.74
N THR A 197 0.80 -4.89 -13.45
CA THR A 197 1.75 -5.48 -12.48
C THR A 197 2.11 -6.93 -12.86
N ILE A 198 1.12 -7.73 -13.23
CA ILE A 198 1.29 -9.14 -13.64
C ILE A 198 2.05 -9.27 -14.95
N ILE A 199 1.93 -8.30 -15.88
CA ILE A 199 2.66 -8.33 -17.16
C ILE A 199 4.09 -7.82 -16.98
N MET A 200 4.26 -6.70 -16.27
CA MET A 200 5.56 -6.03 -16.15
C MET A 200 6.55 -6.85 -15.34
N PHE A 201 6.14 -7.45 -14.23
CA PHE A 201 7.06 -8.19 -13.38
C PHE A 201 7.71 -9.39 -14.11
N PRO A 202 6.95 -10.32 -14.75
CA PRO A 202 7.51 -11.38 -15.57
C PRO A 202 8.29 -10.87 -16.77
N ALA A 203 7.86 -9.78 -17.43
CA ALA A 203 8.64 -9.19 -18.53
C ALA A 203 10.03 -8.73 -18.05
N GLY A 204 10.11 -8.14 -16.86
CA GLY A 204 11.37 -7.81 -16.19
C GLY A 204 12.23 -9.05 -15.94
N VAL A 205 11.61 -10.16 -15.50
CA VAL A 205 12.28 -11.45 -15.26
C VAL A 205 12.80 -12.07 -16.54
N CYS A 206 12.02 -12.11 -17.61
CA CYS A 206 12.46 -12.65 -18.90
C CYS A 206 13.59 -11.83 -19.55
N SER A 207 13.77 -10.58 -19.14
CA SER A 207 14.84 -9.70 -19.63
C SER A 207 16.16 -9.86 -18.87
N TYR A 208 16.15 -10.65 -17.79
CA TYR A 208 17.30 -10.94 -16.93
C TYR A 208 18.21 -12.00 -17.55
#